data_AF-A0A9D8RQG1-F1
#
_entry.id   AF-A0A9D8RQG1-F1
#
_cell.length_a   1.000
_cell.length_b   1.000
_cell.length_c   1.000
_cell.angle_alpha   90.00
_cell.angle_beta   90.00
_cell.angle_gamma   90.00
#
_symmetry.space_group_name_H-M   'P 1'
#
loop_
_entity.id
_entity.type
_entity.pdbx_description
1 polymer ?
#
loop_
_entity_poly.entity_id
_entity_poly.type
_entity_poly.pdbx_seq_one_letter_code
_entity_poly.pdbx_strand_id
1 'polypeptide(L)'
;MATKNIENIAQEYNSAYKKITGRVVICGGTGCIAGGSLKVYEAFQKEMEKRKIGFCLQITKDCHENYLSLSGCRGFCAQGPLVSVGDIFYTKVKPEDVAEIVEKTLLKGEVIDRLLYHNPACDKKAKTVEDIPFYSQQERILLHDCGRINPEDINEYIAHGGYAQAKRAYTEMTDEEVCKEMIASGLRGRGGGGFPTGKKWDLTRVEPGPKKYVICNADEGDPGAFMDRSVMEGNPNAVLEGMMIAARAIGADEGYIYVRMEYPLAIQRVRTAIKQAEELG
;
A
#
# COMPACT_ATOMS: atom_id res chain seq x y z
N MET A 1 -4.65 -16.82 23.51
CA MET A 1 -3.63 -16.72 22.45
C MET A 1 -2.61 -15.69 22.91
N ALA A 2 -1.31 -15.94 22.76
CA ALA A 2 -0.31 -14.92 23.10
C ALA A 2 -0.50 -13.74 22.13
N THR A 3 -0.82 -12.55 22.64
CA THR A 3 -0.96 -11.32 21.85
C THR A 3 0.35 -11.11 21.08
N LYS A 4 0.29 -11.13 19.75
CA LYS A 4 1.48 -10.93 18.93
C LYS A 4 1.86 -9.46 19.00
N ASN A 5 3.07 -9.18 19.46
CA ASN A 5 3.59 -7.82 19.48
C ASN A 5 4.00 -7.40 18.05
N ILE A 6 3.57 -6.20 17.60
CA ILE A 6 3.95 -5.61 16.31
C ILE A 6 5.48 -5.53 16.13
N GLU A 7 6.25 -5.31 17.20
CA GLU A 7 7.72 -5.34 17.12
C GLU A 7 8.26 -6.73 16.75
N ASN A 8 7.68 -7.78 17.32
CA ASN A 8 8.08 -9.15 17.01
C ASN A 8 7.69 -9.52 15.58
N ILE A 9 6.49 -9.13 15.14
CA ILE A 9 6.04 -9.34 13.75
C ILE A 9 7.00 -8.66 12.77
N ALA A 10 7.31 -7.38 13.01
CA ALA A 10 8.26 -6.62 12.20
C ALA A 10 9.64 -7.29 12.18
N GLN A 11 10.14 -7.74 13.34
CA GLN A 11 11.44 -8.41 13.43
C GLN A 11 11.46 -9.75 12.66
N GLU A 12 10.41 -10.56 12.77
CA GLU A 12 10.30 -11.82 12.04
C GLU A 12 10.23 -11.60 10.53
N TYR A 13 9.40 -10.66 10.08
CA TYR A 13 9.30 -10.27 8.67
C TYR A 13 10.65 -9.80 8.14
N ASN A 14 11.29 -8.84 8.82
CA ASN A 14 12.59 -8.28 8.42
C ASN A 14 13.70 -9.34 8.41
N SER A 15 13.67 -10.30 9.34
CA SER A 15 14.65 -11.40 9.36
C SER A 15 14.48 -12.36 8.19
N ALA A 16 13.23 -12.66 7.80
CA ALA A 16 12.95 -13.42 6.59
C ALA A 16 13.31 -12.63 5.32
N TYR A 17 12.99 -11.34 5.29
CA TYR A 17 13.22 -10.45 4.15
C TYR A 17 14.71 -10.28 3.80
N LYS A 18 15.62 -10.38 4.78
CA LYS A 18 17.08 -10.35 4.54
C LYS A 18 17.59 -11.41 3.57
N LYS A 19 16.84 -12.51 3.38
CA LYS A 19 17.18 -13.56 2.43
C LYS A 19 16.84 -13.18 0.97
N ILE A 20 16.00 -12.16 0.78
CA ILE A 20 15.53 -11.76 -0.55
C ILE A 20 16.64 -11.01 -1.27
N THR A 21 17.09 -11.56 -2.40
CA THR A 21 18.04 -10.93 -3.33
C THR A 21 17.37 -10.52 -4.63
N GLY A 22 16.29 -11.20 -5.03
CA GLY A 22 15.48 -10.85 -6.21
C GLY A 22 14.05 -10.46 -5.83
N ARG A 23 13.68 -9.19 -5.98
CA ARG A 23 12.29 -8.74 -5.74
C ARG A 23 11.63 -8.34 -7.05
N VAL A 24 10.54 -9.03 -7.39
CA VAL A 24 9.66 -8.68 -8.51
C VAL A 24 8.35 -8.12 -7.94
N VAL A 25 8.04 -6.87 -8.26
CA VAL A 25 6.82 -6.19 -7.79
C VAL A 25 5.98 -5.77 -9.00
N ILE A 26 4.74 -6.23 -9.05
CA ILE A 26 3.81 -5.94 -10.14
C ILE A 26 2.69 -5.06 -9.59
N CYS A 27 2.37 -3.97 -10.30
CA CYS A 27 1.28 -3.07 -9.87
C CYS A 27 -0.08 -3.79 -9.94
N GLY A 28 -0.71 -3.97 -8.78
CA GLY A 28 -1.99 -4.61 -8.57
C GLY A 28 -3.11 -3.62 -8.25
N GLY A 29 -3.01 -2.37 -8.72
CA GLY A 29 -4.11 -1.41 -8.69
C GLY A 29 -5.03 -1.53 -9.90
N THR A 30 -6.29 -1.13 -9.77
CA THR A 30 -7.35 -1.33 -10.78
C THR A 30 -6.93 -0.91 -12.20
N GLY A 31 -6.22 0.21 -12.37
CA GLY A 31 -5.76 0.66 -13.70
C GLY A 31 -4.76 -0.29 -14.37
N CYS A 32 -3.81 -0.84 -13.61
CA CYS A 32 -2.86 -1.83 -14.14
C CYS A 32 -3.51 -3.21 -14.34
N ILE A 33 -4.46 -3.59 -13.48
CA ILE A 33 -5.25 -4.82 -13.63
C ILE A 33 -6.04 -4.77 -14.94
N ALA A 34 -6.72 -3.67 -15.22
CA ALA A 34 -7.41 -3.45 -16.49
C ALA A 34 -6.44 -3.51 -17.70
N GLY A 35 -5.19 -3.05 -17.52
CA GLY A 35 -4.11 -3.18 -18.50
C GLY A 35 -3.48 -4.58 -18.61
N GLY A 36 -3.95 -5.56 -17.83
CA GLY A 36 -3.49 -6.95 -17.89
C GLY A 36 -2.39 -7.33 -16.89
N SER A 37 -2.15 -6.56 -15.83
CA SER A 37 -1.08 -6.85 -14.87
C SER A 37 -1.22 -8.20 -14.14
N LEU A 38 -2.44 -8.71 -13.94
CA LEU A 38 -2.64 -10.05 -13.38
C LEU A 38 -2.14 -11.16 -14.32
N LYS A 39 -2.29 -10.99 -15.64
CA LYS A 39 -1.72 -11.92 -16.62
C LYS A 39 -0.20 -11.90 -16.62
N VAL A 40 0.39 -10.72 -16.39
CA VAL A 40 1.84 -10.56 -16.22
C VAL A 40 2.29 -11.28 -14.95
N TYR A 41 1.57 -11.13 -13.84
CA TYR A 41 1.86 -11.83 -12.58
C TYR A 41 1.80 -13.36 -12.74
N GLU A 42 0.75 -13.89 -13.36
CA GLU A 42 0.64 -15.33 -13.65
C GLU A 42 1.76 -15.82 -14.59
N ALA A 43 2.16 -15.01 -15.58
CA ALA A 43 3.26 -15.34 -16.47
C ALA A 43 4.60 -15.40 -15.71
N PHE A 44 4.83 -14.52 -14.74
CA PHE A 44 6.02 -14.59 -13.87
C PHE A 44 6.03 -15.88 -13.06
N GLN A 45 4.91 -16.24 -12.42
CA GLN A 45 4.80 -17.49 -11.68
C GLN A 45 5.15 -18.70 -12.56
N LYS A 46 4.50 -18.81 -13.73
CA LYS A 46 4.70 -19.93 -14.66
C LYS A 46 6.13 -20.00 -15.18
N GLU A 47 6.73 -18.86 -15.54
CA GLU A 47 8.09 -18.84 -16.08
C GLU A 47 9.14 -19.18 -15.01
N MET A 48 8.96 -18.68 -13.78
CA MET A 48 9.84 -19.01 -12.65
C MET A 48 9.73 -20.50 -12.27
N GLU A 49 8.51 -21.06 -12.23
CA GLU A 49 8.28 -22.50 -12.03
C GLU A 49 8.93 -23.34 -13.14
N LYS A 50 8.70 -22.99 -14.40
CA LYS A 50 9.27 -23.69 -15.58
C LYS A 50 10.80 -23.72 -15.54
N ARG A 51 11.43 -22.63 -15.11
CA ARG A 51 12.89 -22.52 -14.96
C ARG A 51 13.41 -23.08 -13.63
N LYS A 52 12.53 -23.57 -12.75
CA LYS A 52 12.84 -24.06 -11.40
C LYS A 52 13.56 -23.00 -10.54
N ILE A 53 13.20 -21.74 -10.73
CA ILE A 53 13.67 -20.62 -9.90
C ILE A 53 12.81 -20.62 -8.63
N GLY A 54 13.43 -20.73 -7.46
CA GLY A 54 12.70 -20.67 -6.19
C GLY A 54 12.20 -19.25 -5.90
N PHE A 55 10.93 -19.10 -5.53
CA PHE A 55 10.33 -17.82 -5.16
C PHE A 55 9.24 -17.97 -4.10
N CYS A 56 8.88 -16.86 -3.47
CA CYS A 56 7.77 -16.76 -2.54
C CYS A 56 6.73 -15.78 -3.03
N LEU A 57 5.49 -16.03 -2.64
CA LEU A 57 4.37 -15.09 -2.81
C LEU A 57 4.09 -14.29 -1.54
N GLN A 58 4.59 -14.77 -0.40
CA GLN A 58 4.54 -14.11 0.89
C GLN A 58 5.87 -14.32 1.61
N ILE A 59 6.31 -13.31 2.36
CA ILE A 59 7.55 -13.40 3.13
C ILE A 59 7.30 -14.20 4.41
N THR A 60 7.93 -15.36 4.50
CA THR A 60 7.89 -16.26 5.67
C THR A 60 9.30 -16.79 5.97
N LYS A 61 9.47 -17.49 7.09
CA LYS A 61 10.78 -18.04 7.51
C LYS A 61 11.38 -19.00 6.46
N ASP A 62 10.53 -19.70 5.71
CA ASP A 62 10.88 -20.69 4.69
C ASP A 62 11.04 -20.07 3.29
N CYS A 63 11.09 -18.75 3.20
CA CYS A 63 11.13 -18.07 1.93
C CYS A 63 12.47 -18.24 1.19
N HIS A 64 12.38 -18.49 -0.11
CA HIS A 64 13.46 -18.46 -1.10
C HIS A 64 14.04 -17.06 -1.32
N GLU A 65 15.12 -16.98 -2.09
CA GLU A 65 15.83 -15.72 -2.40
C GLU A 65 15.04 -14.77 -3.32
N ASN A 66 14.01 -15.26 -4.02
CA ASN A 66 13.16 -14.42 -4.85
C ASN A 66 11.79 -14.18 -4.21
N TYR A 67 11.30 -12.95 -4.29
CA TYR A 67 9.98 -12.55 -3.85
C TYR A 67 9.18 -11.96 -5.01
N LEU A 68 8.06 -12.59 -5.34
CA LEU A 68 7.12 -12.13 -6.37
C LEU A 68 5.84 -11.64 -5.69
N SER A 69 5.56 -10.35 -5.80
CA SER A 69 4.38 -9.76 -5.17
C SER A 69 3.60 -8.84 -6.09
N LEU A 70 2.30 -8.74 -5.78
CA LEU A 70 1.52 -7.59 -6.20
C LEU A 70 1.80 -6.43 -5.25
N SER A 71 1.56 -5.22 -5.74
CA SER A 71 1.61 -4.00 -4.94
C SER A 71 0.35 -3.17 -5.13
N GLY A 72 0.20 -2.15 -4.27
CA GLY A 72 -0.80 -1.12 -4.46
C GLY A 72 -0.66 -0.32 -5.75
N CYS A 73 -1.62 0.59 -5.99
CA CYS A 73 -1.58 1.49 -7.14
C CYS A 73 -0.32 2.35 -7.15
N ARG A 74 0.37 2.42 -8.30
CA ARG A 74 1.57 3.25 -8.50
C ARG A 74 1.29 4.58 -9.21
N GLY A 75 0.03 4.92 -9.45
CA GLY A 75 -0.41 6.21 -10.01
C GLY A 75 -0.14 6.43 -11.51
N PHE A 76 0.90 5.83 -12.09
CA PHE A 76 1.27 6.09 -13.49
C PHE A 76 0.54 5.19 -14.49
N CYS A 77 -0.80 5.20 -14.44
CA CYS A 77 -1.66 4.27 -15.19
C CYS A 77 -1.43 4.30 -16.71
N ALA A 78 -1.09 5.46 -17.29
CA ALA A 78 -0.78 5.60 -18.71
C ALA A 78 0.43 4.78 -19.18
N GLN A 79 1.28 4.34 -18.25
CA GLN A 79 2.46 3.52 -18.51
C GLN A 79 2.30 2.09 -17.99
N GLY A 80 1.11 1.70 -17.51
CA GLY A 80 0.86 0.34 -17.01
C GLY A 80 0.75 -0.71 -18.12
N PRO A 81 0.88 -2.03 -17.80
CA PRO A 81 1.30 -2.59 -16.52
C PRO A 81 2.72 -2.20 -16.09
N LEU A 82 2.89 -1.93 -14.79
CA LEU A 82 4.15 -1.50 -14.20
C LEU A 82 4.78 -2.64 -13.42
N VAL A 83 6.07 -2.89 -13.65
CA VAL A 83 6.84 -3.96 -12.99
C VAL A 83 8.17 -3.41 -12.48
N SER A 84 8.51 -3.71 -11.24
CA SER A 84 9.86 -3.49 -10.71
C SER A 84 10.59 -4.83 -10.54
N VAL A 85 11.85 -4.89 -10.93
CA VAL A 85 12.77 -6.00 -10.61
C VAL A 85 13.99 -5.40 -9.93
N GLY A 86 14.09 -5.56 -8.62
CA GLY A 86 15.04 -4.77 -7.82
C GLY A 86 14.78 -3.27 -7.96
N ASP A 87 15.80 -2.51 -8.38
CA ASP A 87 15.72 -1.06 -8.64
C ASP A 87 15.20 -0.71 -10.03
N ILE A 88 15.19 -1.67 -10.96
CA ILE A 88 14.80 -1.44 -12.36
C ILE A 88 13.28 -1.35 -12.46
N PHE A 89 12.79 -0.31 -13.15
CA PHE A 89 11.38 -0.05 -13.35
C PHE A 89 10.98 -0.15 -14.83
N TYR A 90 10.12 -1.11 -15.11
CA TYR A 90 9.58 -1.38 -16.44
C TYR A 90 8.13 -0.89 -16.58
N THR A 91 7.84 -0.40 -17.78
CA THR A 91 6.55 0.15 -18.18
C THR A 91 5.95 -0.66 -19.33
N LYS A 92 4.61 -0.65 -19.43
CA LYS A 92 3.83 -1.30 -20.49
C LYS A 92 4.19 -2.77 -20.69
N VAL A 93 4.54 -3.46 -19.60
CA VAL A 93 4.97 -4.86 -19.64
C VAL A 93 3.79 -5.74 -20.03
N LYS A 94 4.05 -6.67 -20.95
CA LYS A 94 3.09 -7.68 -21.39
C LYS A 94 3.52 -9.08 -20.94
N PRO A 95 2.61 -10.08 -20.93
CA PRO A 95 2.95 -11.45 -20.58
C PRO A 95 4.10 -12.02 -21.44
N GLU A 96 4.21 -11.61 -22.70
CA GLU A 96 5.24 -12.10 -23.62
C GLU A 96 6.65 -11.58 -23.26
N ASP A 97 6.75 -10.45 -22.53
CA ASP A 97 8.01 -9.87 -22.10
C ASP A 97 8.62 -10.61 -20.89
N VAL A 98 7.82 -11.40 -20.17
CA VAL A 98 8.21 -11.99 -18.88
C VAL A 98 9.39 -12.94 -19.01
N ALA A 99 9.43 -13.78 -20.04
CA ALA A 99 10.54 -14.69 -20.27
C ALA A 99 11.87 -13.94 -20.43
N GLU A 100 11.86 -12.80 -21.12
CA GLU A 100 13.04 -11.94 -21.27
C GLU A 100 13.41 -11.27 -19.94
N ILE A 101 12.43 -10.76 -19.18
CA ILE A 101 12.66 -10.11 -17.89
C ILE A 101 13.27 -11.08 -16.87
N VAL A 102 12.74 -12.30 -16.78
CA VAL A 102 13.28 -13.33 -15.89
C VAL A 102 14.71 -13.67 -16.28
N GLU A 103 14.99 -13.86 -17.57
CA GLU A 103 16.31 -14.25 -18.03
C GLU A 103 17.38 -13.17 -17.91
N LYS A 104 17.07 -11.96 -18.36
CA LYS A 104 18.04 -10.86 -18.42
C LYS A 104 18.11 -10.11 -17.10
N THR A 105 16.95 -9.71 -16.57
CA THR A 105 16.94 -8.82 -15.42
C THR A 105 17.01 -9.56 -14.10
N LEU A 106 16.10 -10.53 -13.88
CA LEU A 106 16.04 -11.23 -12.58
C LEU A 106 17.29 -12.09 -12.34
N LEU A 107 17.77 -12.81 -13.36
CA LEU A 107 18.91 -13.72 -13.21
C LEU A 107 20.29 -13.07 -13.45
N LYS A 108 20.39 -12.09 -14.34
CA LYS A 108 21.69 -11.49 -14.74
C LYS A 108 21.86 -10.02 -14.34
N GLY A 109 20.81 -9.37 -13.84
CA GLY A 109 20.85 -7.93 -13.52
C GLY A 109 20.91 -7.01 -14.75
N GLU A 110 20.64 -7.54 -15.96
CA GLU A 110 20.68 -6.78 -17.20
C GLU A 110 19.39 -5.97 -17.42
N VAL A 111 19.55 -4.76 -17.95
CA VAL A 111 18.46 -3.82 -18.23
C VAL A 111 17.87 -4.08 -19.61
N ILE A 112 16.53 -4.14 -19.69
CA ILE A 112 15.80 -4.28 -20.96
C ILE A 112 15.36 -2.89 -21.42
N ASP A 113 16.21 -2.31 -22.25
CA ASP A 113 16.14 -0.94 -22.74
C ASP A 113 14.82 -0.53 -23.42
N ARG A 114 14.10 -1.48 -24.02
CA ARG A 114 12.80 -1.23 -24.69
C ARG A 114 11.62 -1.15 -23.71
N LEU A 115 11.80 -1.60 -22.47
CA LEU A 115 10.76 -1.63 -21.44
C LEU A 115 10.89 -0.46 -20.46
N LEU A 116 12.00 0.27 -20.49
CA LEU A 116 12.20 1.47 -19.67
C LEU A 116 11.25 2.59 -20.08
N TYR A 117 10.92 3.45 -19.12
CA TYR A 117 10.19 4.67 -19.42
C TYR A 117 11.04 5.58 -20.31
N HIS A 118 10.46 6.06 -21.40
CA HIS A 118 11.05 7.06 -22.28
C HIS A 118 10.48 8.44 -21.96
N ASN A 119 11.35 9.38 -21.63
CA ASN A 119 10.96 10.77 -21.37
C ASN A 119 10.86 11.54 -22.70
N PRO A 120 9.65 11.90 -23.17
CA PRO A 120 9.48 12.58 -24.44
C PRO A 120 10.06 14.00 -24.47
N ALA A 121 10.30 14.61 -23.30
CA ALA A 121 10.81 15.97 -23.21
C ALA A 121 12.33 16.07 -23.45
N CYS A 122 13.09 15.00 -23.20
CA CYS A 122 14.56 15.03 -23.31
C CYS A 122 15.17 13.79 -23.97
N ASP A 123 14.34 12.91 -24.52
CA ASP A 123 14.75 11.68 -25.23
C ASP A 123 15.60 10.71 -24.37
N LYS A 124 15.50 10.82 -23.04
CA LYS A 124 16.22 9.95 -22.10
C LYS A 124 15.34 8.81 -21.59
N LYS A 125 15.96 7.65 -21.39
CA LYS A 125 15.35 6.52 -20.69
C LYS A 125 15.61 6.60 -19.20
N ALA A 126 14.61 6.25 -18.40
CA ALA A 126 14.69 6.19 -16.94
C ALA A 126 14.83 4.73 -16.50
N LYS A 127 15.89 4.42 -15.73
CA LYS A 127 16.12 3.07 -15.20
C LYS A 127 15.27 2.84 -13.96
N THR A 128 15.24 3.82 -13.06
CA THR A 128 14.59 3.74 -11.75
C THR A 128 13.31 4.59 -11.71
N VAL A 129 12.57 4.48 -10.62
CA VAL A 129 11.37 5.29 -10.37
C VAL A 129 11.76 6.75 -10.16
N GLU A 130 12.88 6.98 -9.48
CA GLU A 130 13.44 8.28 -9.14
C GLU A 130 13.92 9.06 -10.37
N ASP A 131 14.27 8.36 -11.45
CA ASP A 131 14.66 8.98 -12.73
C ASP A 131 13.46 9.52 -13.54
N ILE A 132 12.22 9.18 -13.15
CA ILE A 132 11.02 9.53 -13.90
C ILE A 132 10.46 10.87 -13.39
N PRO A 133 10.28 11.89 -14.26
CA PRO A 133 9.71 13.18 -13.88
C PRO A 133 8.35 13.09 -13.17
N PHE A 134 7.50 12.13 -13.59
CA PHE A 134 6.21 11.87 -12.96
C PHE A 134 6.37 11.61 -11.46
N TYR A 135 7.38 10.85 -11.03
CA TYR A 135 7.57 10.49 -9.61
C TYR A 135 8.47 11.45 -8.85
N SER A 136 9.61 11.84 -9.44
CA SER A 136 10.61 12.70 -8.80
C SER A 136 10.11 14.07 -8.37
N GLN A 137 9.02 14.55 -8.99
CA GLN A 137 8.40 15.84 -8.66
C GLN A 137 7.24 15.72 -7.66
N GLN A 138 7.00 14.53 -7.09
CA GLN A 138 5.92 14.31 -6.13
C GLN A 138 6.45 14.14 -4.71
N GLU A 139 5.78 14.78 -3.76
CA GLU A 139 5.89 14.44 -2.34
C GLU A 139 4.78 13.46 -1.97
N ARG A 140 5.13 12.18 -1.86
CA ARG A 140 4.15 11.09 -1.63
C ARG A 140 3.96 10.83 -0.14
N ILE A 141 3.24 11.70 0.57
CA ILE A 141 3.00 11.51 2.02
C ILE A 141 2.03 10.34 2.26
N LEU A 142 0.77 10.46 1.80
CA LEU A 142 -0.26 9.44 2.00
C LEU A 142 0.00 8.15 1.20
N LEU A 143 0.66 8.28 0.05
CA LEU A 143 0.87 7.19 -0.90
C LEU A 143 2.29 6.60 -0.82
N HIS A 144 3.10 6.90 0.20
CA HIS A 144 4.52 6.51 0.26
C HIS A 144 4.74 5.00 0.12
N ASP A 145 3.84 4.19 0.68
CA ASP A 145 3.89 2.73 0.63
C ASP A 145 3.19 2.14 -0.60
N CYS A 146 2.31 2.89 -1.26
CA CYS A 146 1.60 2.40 -2.43
C CYS A 146 2.58 2.09 -3.56
N GLY A 147 2.61 0.84 -4.02
CA GLY A 147 3.58 0.38 -5.00
C GLY A 147 4.86 -0.23 -4.44
N ARG A 148 5.05 -0.16 -3.11
CA ARG A 148 6.18 -0.75 -2.40
C ARG A 148 5.75 -1.98 -1.62
N ILE A 149 4.64 -1.91 -0.90
CA ILE A 149 4.13 -3.03 -0.11
C ILE A 149 3.08 -3.85 -0.87
N ASN A 150 2.93 -5.12 -0.49
CA ASN A 150 1.76 -5.92 -0.81
C ASN A 150 0.57 -5.47 0.06
N PRO A 151 -0.52 -4.95 -0.53
CA PRO A 151 -1.67 -4.44 0.24
C PRO A 151 -2.43 -5.53 1.02
N GLU A 152 -2.16 -6.80 0.75
CA GLU A 152 -2.80 -7.95 1.39
C GLU A 152 -1.88 -8.66 2.41
N ASP A 153 -0.69 -8.12 2.69
CA ASP A 153 0.23 -8.64 3.71
C ASP A 153 0.37 -7.66 4.88
N ILE A 154 -0.43 -7.87 5.93
CA ILE A 154 -0.37 -7.07 7.16
C ILE A 154 1.02 -7.09 7.82
N ASN A 155 1.79 -8.18 7.68
CA ASN A 155 3.11 -8.27 8.28
C ASN A 155 4.11 -7.34 7.58
N GLU A 156 3.99 -7.17 6.26
CA GLU A 156 4.78 -6.20 5.52
C GLU A 156 4.43 -4.76 5.94
N TYR A 157 3.13 -4.45 6.11
CA TYR A 157 2.71 -3.15 6.62
C TYR A 157 3.31 -2.85 8.00
N ILE A 158 3.22 -3.81 8.94
CA ILE A 158 3.83 -3.70 10.27
C ILE A 158 5.36 -3.55 10.20
N ALA A 159 6.02 -4.32 9.34
CA ALA A 159 7.48 -4.25 9.17
C ALA A 159 7.95 -2.89 8.64
N HIS A 160 7.08 -2.19 7.92
CA HIS A 160 7.28 -0.83 7.41
C HIS A 160 6.86 0.27 8.41
N GLY A 161 6.57 -0.08 9.67
CA GLY A 161 6.22 0.87 10.72
C GLY A 161 4.71 1.10 10.88
N GLY A 162 3.88 0.34 10.14
CA GLY A 162 2.44 0.34 10.29
C GLY A 162 2.00 -0.04 11.70
N TYR A 163 0.88 0.54 12.15
CA TYR A 163 0.30 0.43 13.49
C TYR A 163 1.12 1.03 14.63
N ALA A 164 2.33 1.55 14.38
CA ALA A 164 3.15 2.16 15.42
C ALA A 164 2.50 3.42 16.00
N GLN A 165 1.83 4.24 15.18
CA GLN A 165 1.18 5.46 15.67
C GLN A 165 -0.16 5.15 16.36
N ALA A 166 -0.90 4.13 15.90
CA ALA A 166 -2.03 3.61 16.66
C ALA A 166 -1.58 3.09 18.04
N LYS A 167 -0.51 2.29 18.11
CA LYS A 167 0.05 1.83 19.39
C LYS A 167 0.35 3.02 20.31
N ARG A 168 1.14 4.00 19.85
CA ARG A 168 1.45 5.22 20.61
C ARG A 168 0.19 5.93 21.10
N ALA A 169 -0.80 6.14 20.23
CA ALA A 169 -2.05 6.81 20.59
C ALA A 169 -2.81 6.09 21.72
N TYR A 170 -2.82 4.75 21.72
CA TYR A 170 -3.53 3.96 22.74
C TYR A 170 -2.72 3.73 24.02
N THR A 171 -1.40 3.63 23.95
CA THR A 171 -0.56 3.27 25.11
C THR A 171 0.11 4.45 25.80
N GLU A 172 0.31 5.56 25.09
CA GLU A 172 1.13 6.69 25.58
C GLU A 172 0.40 8.03 25.59
N MET A 173 -0.74 8.16 24.90
CA MET A 173 -1.45 9.43 24.75
C MET A 173 -2.87 9.35 25.32
N THR A 174 -3.32 10.45 25.89
CA THR A 174 -4.72 10.73 26.19
C THR A 174 -5.50 11.12 24.93
N ASP A 175 -6.83 11.02 24.97
CA ASP A 175 -7.72 11.48 23.90
C ASP A 175 -7.53 12.98 23.57
N GLU A 176 -7.33 13.81 24.61
CA GLU A 176 -7.02 15.23 24.47
C GLU A 176 -5.67 15.47 23.79
N GLU A 177 -4.63 14.72 24.12
CA GLU A 177 -3.31 14.84 23.49
C GLU A 177 -3.35 14.45 22.01
N VAL A 178 -4.08 13.39 21.65
CA VAL A 178 -4.29 13.02 20.24
C VAL A 178 -5.01 14.16 19.50
N CYS A 179 -6.07 14.74 20.08
CA CYS A 179 -6.75 15.88 19.48
C CYS A 179 -5.82 17.10 19.32
N LYS A 180 -5.00 17.41 20.33
CA LYS A 180 -4.03 18.52 20.28
C LYS A 180 -3.00 18.32 19.18
N GLU A 181 -2.44 17.12 19.02
CA GLU A 181 -1.47 16.83 17.96
C GLU A 181 -2.11 16.98 16.57
N MET A 182 -3.36 16.52 16.41
CA MET A 182 -4.10 16.70 15.17
C MET A 182 -4.45 18.16 14.87
N ILE A 183 -4.73 18.98 15.89
CA ILE A 183 -4.93 20.43 15.72
C ILE A 183 -3.61 21.08 15.29
N ALA A 184 -2.50 20.74 15.95
CA ALA A 184 -1.18 21.27 15.64
C ALA A 184 -0.71 20.90 14.23
N SER A 185 -1.10 19.73 13.71
CA SER A 185 -0.77 19.30 12.35
C SER A 185 -1.36 20.20 11.25
N GLY A 186 -2.42 20.96 11.56
CA GLY A 186 -3.15 21.76 10.58
C GLY A 186 -3.92 20.93 9.54
N LEU A 187 -4.11 19.63 9.75
CA LEU A 187 -4.84 18.78 8.82
C LEU A 187 -6.30 19.27 8.64
N ARG A 188 -6.72 19.34 7.38
CA ARG A 188 -8.07 19.72 6.98
C ARG A 188 -8.76 18.55 6.29
N GLY A 189 -10.09 18.50 6.36
CA GLY A 189 -10.90 17.49 5.69
C GLY A 189 -10.62 17.48 4.18
N ARG A 190 -10.26 16.30 3.65
CA ARG A 190 -9.86 16.12 2.25
C ARG A 190 -11.02 15.82 1.28
N GLY A 191 -12.23 15.59 1.79
CA GLY A 191 -13.45 15.46 0.98
C GLY A 191 -14.06 16.80 0.53
N GLY A 192 -13.23 17.81 0.23
CA GLY A 192 -13.67 19.11 -0.31
C GLY A 192 -14.01 20.19 0.73
N GLY A 193 -14.76 19.87 1.80
CA GLY A 193 -15.23 20.89 2.76
C GLY A 193 -14.13 21.57 3.60
N GLY A 194 -12.95 20.96 3.72
CA GLY A 194 -11.77 21.62 4.30
C GLY A 194 -11.90 22.07 5.76
N PHE A 195 -12.83 21.51 6.55
CA PHE A 195 -12.93 21.82 7.98
C PHE A 195 -11.71 21.25 8.73
N PRO A 196 -11.14 21.96 9.74
CA PRO A 196 -9.98 21.45 10.48
C PRO A 196 -10.29 20.13 11.20
N THR A 197 -9.54 19.07 10.86
CA THR A 197 -9.81 17.69 11.32
C THR A 197 -9.67 17.58 12.84
N GLY A 198 -8.58 18.10 13.42
CA GLY A 198 -8.37 18.06 14.87
C GLY A 198 -9.47 18.79 15.65
N LYS A 199 -9.96 19.93 15.13
CA LYS A 199 -11.10 20.64 15.73
C LYS A 199 -12.38 19.81 15.69
N LYS A 200 -12.63 19.11 14.57
CA LYS A 200 -13.79 18.21 14.45
C LYS A 200 -13.73 17.10 15.51
N TRP A 201 -12.56 16.49 15.69
CA TRP A 201 -12.36 15.43 16.68
C TRP A 201 -12.56 15.95 18.11
N ASP A 202 -11.97 17.09 18.45
CA ASP A 202 -12.09 17.66 19.80
C ASP A 202 -13.54 18.03 20.15
N LEU A 203 -14.29 18.62 19.20
CA LEU A 203 -15.73 18.88 19.36
C LEU A 203 -16.51 17.59 19.63
N THR A 204 -16.19 16.50 18.92
CA THR A 204 -16.83 15.19 19.17
C THR A 204 -16.39 14.57 20.50
N ARG A 205 -15.13 14.77 20.91
CA ARG A 205 -14.57 14.25 22.16
C ARG A 205 -15.27 14.84 23.39
N VAL A 206 -15.50 16.15 23.41
CA VAL A 206 -16.15 16.84 24.56
C VAL A 206 -17.66 16.63 24.64
N GLU A 207 -18.30 16.24 23.54
CA GLU A 207 -19.73 15.99 23.52
C GLU A 207 -20.07 14.76 24.40
N PRO A 208 -20.99 14.88 25.37
CA PRO A 208 -21.43 13.75 26.18
C PRO A 208 -22.26 12.77 25.35
N GLY A 209 -21.99 11.49 25.51
CA GLY A 209 -22.76 10.44 24.86
C GLY A 209 -22.27 9.06 25.29
N PRO A 210 -23.17 8.08 25.46
CA PRO A 210 -22.78 6.74 25.89
C PRO A 210 -22.02 5.97 24.81
N LYS A 211 -22.06 6.42 23.55
CA LYS A 211 -21.48 5.75 22.39
C LYS A 211 -21.06 6.78 21.34
N LYS A 212 -19.92 6.56 20.71
CA LYS A 212 -19.37 7.38 19.62
C LYS A 212 -18.88 6.49 18.50
N TYR A 213 -18.84 7.04 17.29
CA TYR A 213 -18.52 6.29 16.07
C TYR A 213 -17.48 7.02 15.23
N VAL A 214 -16.63 6.25 14.55
CA VAL A 214 -15.78 6.75 13.46
C VAL A 214 -16.34 6.29 12.13
N ILE A 215 -16.69 7.23 11.25
CA ILE A 215 -17.19 6.92 9.91
C ILE A 215 -16.17 7.38 8.88
N CYS A 216 -15.61 6.43 8.13
CA CYS A 216 -14.81 6.67 6.94
C CYS A 216 -15.75 6.73 5.73
N ASN A 217 -15.92 7.92 5.15
CA ASN A 217 -16.64 8.08 3.90
C ASN A 217 -15.68 7.81 2.74
N ALA A 218 -15.89 6.69 2.05
CA ALA A 218 -15.13 6.25 0.87
C ALA A 218 -16.04 6.03 -0.34
N ASP A 219 -17.10 6.84 -0.44
CA ASP A 219 -18.05 6.82 -1.57
C ASP A 219 -17.43 7.40 -2.85
N GLU A 220 -16.49 8.34 -2.75
CA GLU A 220 -15.73 8.96 -3.86
C GLU A 220 -16.54 9.10 -5.16
N GLY A 221 -17.69 9.79 -5.07
CA GLY A 221 -18.66 9.88 -6.16
C GLY A 221 -18.25 10.80 -7.32
N ASP A 222 -17.27 11.68 -7.11
CA ASP A 222 -16.90 12.73 -8.05
C ASP A 222 -16.20 12.18 -9.32
N PRO A 223 -16.62 12.58 -10.54
CA PRO A 223 -15.97 12.15 -11.77
C PRO A 223 -14.47 12.48 -11.79
N GLY A 224 -13.64 11.48 -12.05
CA GLY A 224 -12.19 11.62 -12.12
C GLY A 224 -11.47 11.52 -10.77
N ALA A 225 -12.18 11.42 -9.65
CA ALA A 225 -11.59 11.09 -8.35
C ALA A 225 -11.32 9.58 -8.25
N PHE A 226 -10.13 9.23 -7.75
CA PHE A 226 -9.71 7.84 -7.46
C PHE A 226 -8.63 7.78 -6.37
N MET A 227 -8.47 8.86 -5.61
CA MET A 227 -7.51 8.98 -4.52
C MET A 227 -7.88 8.06 -3.35
N ASP A 228 -9.15 8.01 -2.95
CA ASP A 228 -9.63 7.15 -1.87
C ASP A 228 -9.50 5.69 -2.28
N ARG A 229 -9.93 5.37 -3.51
CA ARG A 229 -9.70 4.05 -4.12
C ARG A 229 -8.24 3.64 -4.08
N SER A 230 -7.33 4.55 -4.44
CA SER A 230 -5.90 4.25 -4.50
C SER A 230 -5.32 3.88 -3.14
N VAL A 231 -5.79 4.52 -2.06
CA VAL A 231 -5.37 4.20 -0.69
C VAL A 231 -5.99 2.88 -0.25
N MET A 232 -7.31 2.68 -0.41
CA MET A 232 -7.96 1.44 0.01
C MET A 232 -7.46 0.20 -0.75
N GLU A 233 -7.19 0.33 -2.04
CA GLU A 233 -6.60 -0.76 -2.83
C GLU A 233 -5.11 -0.92 -2.52
N GLY A 234 -4.40 0.15 -2.21
CA GLY A 234 -2.94 0.15 -2.16
C GLY A 234 -2.31 0.02 -0.79
N ASN A 235 -3.02 0.43 0.26
CA ASN A 235 -2.63 0.33 1.65
C ASN A 235 -3.88 0.41 2.56
N PRO A 236 -4.73 -0.64 2.57
CA PRO A 236 -5.95 -0.66 3.38
C PRO A 236 -5.67 -0.56 4.89
N ASN A 237 -4.54 -1.12 5.36
CA ASN A 237 -4.16 -1.06 6.78
C ASN A 237 -3.89 0.38 7.25
N ALA A 238 -3.39 1.28 6.40
CA ALA A 238 -3.25 2.70 6.75
C ALA A 238 -4.60 3.39 6.99
N VAL A 239 -5.67 2.98 6.29
CA VAL A 239 -7.02 3.47 6.56
C VAL A 239 -7.49 3.00 7.94
N LEU A 240 -7.27 1.72 8.26
CA LEU A 240 -7.63 1.16 9.56
C LEU A 240 -6.85 1.83 10.69
N GLU A 241 -5.54 1.99 10.55
CA GLU A 241 -4.70 2.68 11.55
C GLU A 241 -5.18 4.12 11.79
N GLY A 242 -5.48 4.86 10.72
CA GLY A 242 -6.04 6.22 10.84
C GLY A 242 -7.38 6.24 11.57
N MET A 243 -8.25 5.26 11.32
CA MET A 243 -9.53 5.12 12.02
C MET A 243 -9.35 4.75 13.49
N MET A 244 -8.39 3.89 13.83
CA MET A 244 -8.05 3.55 15.22
C MET A 244 -7.57 4.78 15.99
N ILE A 245 -6.68 5.58 15.39
CA ILE A 245 -6.21 6.83 16.01
C ILE A 245 -7.36 7.82 16.21
N ALA A 246 -8.25 7.96 15.21
CA ALA A 246 -9.45 8.78 15.34
C ALA A 246 -10.38 8.28 16.45
N ALA A 247 -10.55 6.96 16.57
CA ALA A 247 -11.38 6.33 17.58
C ALA A 247 -10.83 6.60 18.99
N ARG A 248 -9.51 6.48 19.17
CA ARG A 248 -8.82 6.88 20.41
C ARG A 248 -9.07 8.34 20.77
N ALA A 249 -8.99 9.24 19.79
CA ALA A 249 -9.12 10.67 19.99
C ALA A 249 -10.52 11.09 20.48
N ILE A 250 -11.57 10.40 20.04
CA ILE A 250 -12.95 10.76 20.36
C ILE A 250 -13.60 9.84 21.41
N GLY A 251 -12.95 8.75 21.80
CA GLY A 251 -13.53 7.73 22.67
C GLY A 251 -14.57 6.86 21.97
N ALA A 252 -14.36 6.53 20.70
CA ALA A 252 -15.20 5.57 19.96
C ALA A 252 -14.62 4.16 20.07
N ASP A 253 -15.50 3.18 20.08
CA ASP A 253 -15.21 1.74 20.11
C ASP A 253 -15.80 1.02 18.89
N GLU A 254 -16.39 1.77 17.95
CA GLU A 254 -17.04 1.23 16.76
C GLU A 254 -16.82 2.17 15.56
N GLY A 255 -16.57 1.58 14.40
CA GLY A 255 -16.29 2.32 13.18
C GLY A 255 -16.85 1.65 11.93
N TYR A 256 -17.16 2.48 10.94
CA TYR A 256 -17.75 2.06 9.67
C TYR A 256 -16.96 2.64 8.50
N ILE A 257 -16.67 1.81 7.50
CA ILE A 257 -16.13 2.24 6.22
C ILE A 257 -17.24 2.12 5.19
N TYR A 258 -17.76 3.25 4.74
CA TYR A 258 -18.77 3.29 3.69
C TYR A 258 -18.07 3.36 2.34
N VAL A 259 -18.01 2.22 1.63
CA VAL A 259 -17.40 2.11 0.30
C VAL A 259 -18.50 1.95 -0.74
N ARG A 260 -18.42 2.72 -1.83
CA ARG A 260 -19.31 2.59 -2.98
C ARG A 260 -19.24 1.19 -3.61
N MET A 261 -20.33 0.75 -4.24
CA MET A 261 -20.42 -0.60 -4.84
C MET A 261 -19.43 -0.81 -6.00
N GLU A 262 -19.06 0.27 -6.70
CA GLU A 262 -18.24 0.23 -7.92
C GLU A 262 -16.75 -0.03 -7.64
N TYR A 263 -16.33 -0.15 -6.38
CA TYR A 263 -14.95 -0.44 -5.96
C TYR A 263 -14.81 -1.85 -5.35
N PRO A 264 -15.05 -2.93 -6.12
CA PRO A 264 -15.03 -4.29 -5.59
C PRO A 264 -13.66 -4.71 -5.03
N LEU A 265 -12.56 -4.27 -5.66
CA LEU A 265 -11.21 -4.57 -5.18
C LEU A 265 -10.90 -3.89 -3.84
N ALA A 266 -11.33 -2.64 -3.67
CA ALA A 266 -11.19 -1.93 -2.41
C ALA A 266 -11.98 -2.64 -1.29
N ILE A 267 -13.23 -3.02 -1.56
CA ILE A 267 -14.06 -3.76 -0.60
C ILE A 267 -13.38 -5.07 -0.18
N GLN A 268 -12.85 -5.83 -1.16
CA GLN A 268 -12.14 -7.07 -0.88
C GLN A 268 -10.92 -6.83 0.01
N ARG A 269 -10.03 -5.91 -0.37
CA ARG A 269 -8.77 -5.66 0.35
C ARG A 269 -8.99 -5.06 1.74
N VAL A 270 -9.95 -4.16 1.89
CA VAL A 270 -10.33 -3.63 3.21
C VAL A 270 -10.87 -4.74 4.11
N ARG A 271 -11.73 -5.64 3.61
CA ARG A 271 -12.20 -6.80 4.38
C ARG A 271 -11.07 -7.74 4.79
N THR A 272 -10.12 -8.00 3.88
CA THR A 272 -8.93 -8.79 4.19
C THR A 272 -8.11 -8.12 5.30
N ALA A 273 -7.86 -6.81 5.19
CA ALA A 273 -7.10 -6.07 6.19
C ALA A 273 -7.78 -6.06 7.57
N ILE A 274 -9.12 -5.86 7.62
CA ILE A 274 -9.90 -5.94 8.87
C ILE A 274 -9.73 -7.33 9.50
N LYS A 275 -9.96 -8.39 8.72
CA LYS A 275 -9.84 -9.77 9.19
C LYS A 275 -8.43 -10.05 9.74
N GLN A 276 -7.39 -9.63 9.01
CA GLN A 276 -6.00 -9.82 9.43
C GLN A 276 -5.68 -9.07 10.72
N ALA A 277 -6.17 -7.83 10.87
CA ALA A 277 -6.00 -7.05 12.09
C ALA A 277 -6.71 -7.73 13.28
N GLU A 278 -7.97 -8.14 13.12
CA GLU A 278 -8.74 -8.86 14.15
C GLU A 278 -8.06 -10.17 14.59
N GLU A 279 -7.46 -10.91 13.66
CA GLU A 279 -6.75 -12.16 13.94
C GLU A 279 -5.43 -11.94 14.72
N LEU A 280 -4.82 -10.76 14.61
CA LEU A 280 -3.58 -10.41 15.31
C LEU A 280 -3.80 -9.74 16.67
N GLY A 281 -5.01 -9.23 16.92
CA GLY A 281 -5.43 -8.56 18.16
C GLY A 281 -5.18 -7.06 18.14
#